data_AF-A0A3M7LFQ0-F1
#
_entry.id   AF-A0A3M7LFQ0-F1
#
_cell.length_a   1.000
_cell.length_b   1.000
_cell.length_c   1.000
_cell.angle_alpha   90.00
_cell.angle_beta   90.00
_cell.angle_gamma   90.00
#
_symmetry.space_group_name_H-M   'P 1'
#
loop_
_entity.id
_entity.type
_entity.pdbx_description
1 polymer ?
#
loop_
_entity_poly.entity_id
_entity_poly.type
_entity_poly.pdbx_seq_one_letter_code
_entity_poly.pdbx_strand_id
1 'polypeptide(L)'
;MKFENSPLSFFESLLEYDKYDIMKKEFIISYINNNGSPKEVNMEKGVIEEWNEKYYFSTTFNHQIEQQGQLAKKNIGIVISESIEKNLSPKLFLEAQIKILNTLLFKAEALYPNQPVVKKILLELIEYINKYLNVSSKNEERKLMILEESSTLSYNWKSDNYDTKLILVEKLYSLLLIEPPIIKCDKQDFINAFTQRIVNQGINWNVKGKNGSISKSSLIYFIDKLINENFINDVGTDYNKKIEYVFRDNFGKNLKNIKESKSNYSKKPTGSERIDNILEQLIIYQ
;
A
#
# COMPACT_ATOMS: atom_id res chain seq x y z
N MET A 1 -14.11 -13.68 -1.86
CA MET A 1 -13.47 -13.26 -0.60
C MET A 1 -14.60 -12.94 0.37
N LYS A 2 -14.70 -13.66 1.49
CA LYS A 2 -15.70 -13.35 2.51
C LYS A 2 -15.00 -12.47 3.54
N PHE A 3 -15.32 -11.18 3.54
CA PHE A 3 -15.00 -10.34 4.69
C PHE A 3 -16.06 -10.66 5.73
N GLU A 4 -15.66 -11.25 6.86
CA GLU A 4 -16.59 -11.59 7.94
C GLU A 4 -17.23 -10.34 8.55
N ASN A 5 -16.65 -9.15 8.35
CA ASN A 5 -17.23 -7.86 8.74
C ASN A 5 -16.88 -6.74 7.74
N SER A 6 -17.81 -5.80 7.54
CA SER A 6 -17.61 -4.57 6.78
C SER A 6 -16.40 -3.77 7.33
N PRO A 7 -15.52 -3.20 6.48
CA PRO A 7 -14.44 -2.31 6.93
C PRO A 7 -14.94 -1.10 7.73
N LEU A 8 -16.21 -0.76 7.59
CA LEU A 8 -16.88 0.37 8.23
C LEU A 8 -17.82 -0.04 9.36
N SER A 9 -17.84 -1.32 9.75
CA SER A 9 -18.78 -1.90 10.73
C SER A 9 -18.85 -1.12 12.05
N PHE A 10 -17.73 -0.62 12.56
CA PHE A 10 -17.72 0.25 13.74
C PHE A 10 -18.57 1.51 13.54
N PHE A 11 -18.36 2.23 12.43
CA PHE A 11 -19.09 3.46 12.13
C PHE A 11 -20.55 3.20 11.77
N GLU A 12 -20.82 2.08 11.10
CA GLU A 12 -22.19 1.62 10.83
C GLU A 12 -22.94 1.42 12.14
N SER A 13 -22.35 0.70 13.11
CA SER A 13 -22.91 0.51 14.44
C SER A 13 -23.02 1.83 15.21
N LEU A 14 -21.97 2.65 15.23
CA LEU A 14 -21.95 3.93 15.96
C LEU A 14 -23.08 4.85 15.51
N LEU A 15 -23.43 4.83 14.21
CA LEU A 15 -24.40 5.73 13.60
C LEU A 15 -25.79 5.08 13.41
N GLU A 16 -26.09 3.97 14.07
CA GLU A 16 -27.46 3.45 14.15
C GLU A 16 -28.38 4.39 14.95
N TYR A 17 -27.85 4.96 16.03
CA TYR A 17 -28.49 5.94 16.91
C TYR A 17 -27.40 6.67 17.72
N ASP A 18 -27.73 7.77 18.40
CA ASP A 18 -26.74 8.51 19.21
C ASP A 18 -26.35 7.69 20.47
N LYS A 19 -25.12 7.18 20.45
CA LYS A 19 -24.50 6.42 21.55
C LYS A 19 -23.66 7.30 22.49
N TYR A 20 -23.51 8.60 22.24
CA TYR A 20 -22.56 9.46 22.95
C TYR A 20 -22.80 9.46 24.46
N ASP A 21 -24.04 9.66 24.89
CA ASP A 21 -24.39 9.69 26.31
C ASP A 21 -24.29 8.32 26.99
N ILE A 22 -24.54 7.24 26.24
CA ILE A 22 -24.38 5.86 26.75
C ILE A 22 -22.90 5.59 27.00
N MET A 23 -22.06 5.84 25.99
CA MET A 23 -20.60 5.67 26.09
C MET A 23 -19.99 6.58 27.17
N LYS A 24 -20.52 7.79 27.35
CA LYS A 24 -20.10 8.71 28.43
C LYS A 24 -20.37 8.12 29.81
N LYS A 25 -21.56 7.55 30.02
CA LYS A 25 -21.92 6.88 31.29
C LYS A 25 -21.05 5.66 31.52
N GLU A 26 -20.84 4.83 30.50
CA GLU A 26 -20.00 3.64 30.57
C GLU A 26 -18.54 3.98 30.91
N PHE A 27 -17.99 5.05 30.34
CA PHE A 27 -16.66 5.55 30.67
C PHE A 27 -16.52 5.86 32.16
N ILE A 28 -17.49 6.57 32.74
CA ILE A 28 -17.47 6.93 34.17
C ILE A 28 -17.62 5.68 35.04
N ILE A 29 -18.58 4.81 34.73
CA ILE A 29 -18.81 3.57 35.49
C ILE A 29 -17.57 2.69 35.45
N SER A 30 -16.96 2.53 34.28
CA SER A 30 -15.73 1.76 34.09
C SER A 30 -14.58 2.34 34.92
N TYR A 31 -14.43 3.66 34.96
CA TYR A 31 -13.42 4.29 35.80
C TYR A 31 -13.65 3.98 37.29
N ILE A 32 -14.87 4.17 37.79
CA ILE A 32 -15.21 3.94 39.21
C ILE A 32 -14.97 2.47 39.60
N ASN A 33 -15.36 1.53 38.74
CA ASN A 33 -15.18 0.11 39.02
C ASN A 33 -13.70 -0.30 39.09
N ASN A 34 -12.84 0.34 38.30
CA ASN A 34 -11.43 -0.01 38.21
C ASN A 34 -10.54 0.76 39.20
N ASN A 35 -10.92 1.98 39.59
CA ASN A 35 -10.08 2.88 40.38
C ASN A 35 -10.71 3.28 41.73
N GLY A 36 -11.95 2.87 41.99
CA GLY A 36 -12.72 3.29 43.17
C GLY A 36 -13.42 4.63 42.97
N SER A 37 -13.94 5.19 44.06
CA SER A 37 -14.68 6.46 44.04
C SER A 37 -13.73 7.64 43.81
N PRO A 38 -13.83 8.37 42.70
CA PRO A 38 -13.00 9.53 42.46
C PRO A 38 -13.37 10.71 43.36
N LYS A 39 -12.47 11.69 43.47
CA LYS A 39 -12.69 12.93 44.23
C LYS A 39 -13.89 13.72 43.73
N GLU A 40 -14.04 13.88 42.41
CA GLU A 40 -15.18 14.58 41.82
C GLU A 40 -15.57 13.96 40.46
N VAL A 41 -16.88 13.96 40.16
CA VAL A 41 -17.43 13.50 38.88
C VAL A 41 -18.42 14.52 38.35
N ASN A 42 -18.18 15.02 37.14
CA ASN A 42 -19.16 15.74 36.36
C ASN A 42 -19.78 14.81 35.32
N MET A 43 -20.94 14.24 35.66
CA MET A 43 -21.67 13.29 34.81
C MET A 43 -22.13 13.90 33.47
N GLU A 44 -22.49 15.18 33.49
CA GLU A 44 -22.99 15.88 32.30
C GLU A 44 -21.87 16.07 31.27
N LYS A 45 -20.70 16.54 31.72
CA LYS A 45 -19.53 16.81 30.88
C LYS A 45 -18.67 15.57 30.63
N GLY A 46 -18.87 14.49 31.39
CA GLY A 46 -18.03 13.30 31.30
C GLY A 46 -16.62 13.54 31.80
N VAL A 47 -16.49 14.27 32.92
CA VAL A 47 -15.19 14.64 33.50
C VAL A 47 -15.04 13.98 34.87
N ILE A 48 -13.89 13.37 35.10
CA ILE A 48 -13.52 12.76 36.39
C ILE A 48 -12.27 13.48 36.89
N GLU A 49 -12.29 13.93 38.14
CA GLU A 49 -11.13 14.55 38.79
C GLU A 49 -10.60 13.64 39.90
N GLU A 50 -9.30 13.33 39.86
CA GLU A 50 -8.66 12.41 40.79
C GLU A 50 -7.17 12.78 40.97
N TRP A 51 -6.68 12.89 42.22
CA TRP A 51 -5.28 13.25 42.56
C TRP A 51 -4.66 14.44 41.77
N ASN A 52 -5.46 15.44 41.41
CA ASN A 52 -5.11 16.61 40.56
C ASN A 52 -5.05 16.36 39.05
N GLU A 53 -5.44 15.18 38.59
CA GLU A 53 -5.63 14.85 37.18
C GLU A 53 -7.10 14.97 36.78
N LYS A 54 -7.34 15.28 35.50
CA LYS A 54 -8.69 15.34 34.92
C LYS A 54 -8.77 14.42 33.72
N TYR A 55 -9.73 13.51 33.78
CA TYR A 55 -10.01 12.55 32.72
C TYR A 55 -11.28 12.98 31.98
N TYR A 56 -11.18 13.10 30.66
CA TYR A 56 -12.25 13.63 29.82
C TYR A 56 -12.76 12.55 28.87
N PHE A 57 -14.04 12.21 28.98
CA PHE A 57 -14.70 11.31 28.04
C PHE A 57 -14.53 11.76 26.58
N SER A 58 -14.64 13.07 26.31
CA SER A 58 -14.46 13.62 24.96
C SER A 58 -13.10 13.28 24.35
N THR A 59 -12.04 13.26 25.17
CA THR A 59 -10.69 12.90 24.70
C THR A 59 -10.63 11.41 24.37
N THR A 60 -11.17 10.55 25.24
CA THR A 60 -11.23 9.09 25.00
C THR A 60 -12.08 8.76 23.77
N PHE A 61 -13.24 9.40 23.64
CA PHE A 61 -14.12 9.24 22.48
C PHE A 61 -13.41 9.63 21.19
N ASN A 62 -12.81 10.82 21.13
CA ASN A 62 -12.09 11.28 19.94
C ASN A 62 -10.96 10.31 19.56
N HIS A 63 -10.19 9.85 20.55
CA HIS A 63 -9.11 8.89 20.31
C HIS A 63 -9.63 7.57 19.74
N GLN A 64 -10.74 7.05 20.27
CA GLN A 64 -11.38 5.83 19.76
C GLN A 64 -11.84 6.02 18.30
N ILE A 65 -12.47 7.15 17.98
CA ILE A 65 -12.91 7.46 16.61
C ILE A 65 -11.73 7.50 15.64
N GLU A 66 -10.61 8.12 16.04
CA GLU A 66 -9.39 8.18 15.24
C GLU A 66 -8.79 6.78 15.02
N GLN A 67 -8.67 5.97 16.07
CA GLN A 67 -8.17 4.59 15.97
C GLN A 67 -9.01 3.74 15.02
N GLN A 68 -10.35 3.83 15.15
CA GLN A 68 -11.27 3.08 14.29
C GLN A 68 -11.20 3.58 12.83
N GLY A 69 -10.96 4.88 12.62
CA GLY A 69 -10.66 5.43 11.29
C GLY A 69 -9.41 4.81 10.67
N GLN A 70 -8.32 4.69 11.43
CA GLN A 70 -7.09 4.05 10.93
C GLN A 70 -7.28 2.56 10.65
N LEU A 71 -8.03 1.84 11.47
CA LEU A 71 -8.37 0.43 11.24
C LEU A 71 -9.21 0.25 9.96
N ALA A 72 -10.24 1.08 9.76
CA ALA A 72 -11.04 1.07 8.55
C ALA A 72 -10.19 1.32 7.30
N LYS A 73 -9.33 2.35 7.35
CA LYS A 73 -8.38 2.68 6.29
C LYS A 73 -7.46 1.51 5.96
N LYS A 74 -6.86 0.87 6.98
CA LYS A 74 -6.00 -0.31 6.82
C LYS A 74 -6.76 -1.47 6.15
N ASN A 75 -7.97 -1.76 6.61
CA ASN A 75 -8.79 -2.85 6.08
C ASN A 75 -9.16 -2.62 4.61
N ILE A 76 -9.52 -1.39 4.24
CA ILE A 76 -9.75 -1.00 2.84
C ILE A 76 -8.46 -1.22 2.02
N GLY A 77 -7.30 -0.79 2.53
CA GLY A 77 -6.01 -0.97 1.88
C GLY A 77 -5.64 -2.44 1.65
N ILE A 78 -5.97 -3.33 2.58
CA ILE A 78 -5.80 -4.79 2.43
C ILE A 78 -6.64 -5.29 1.25
N VAL A 79 -7.93 -4.93 1.18
CA VAL A 79 -8.81 -5.37 0.08
C VAL A 79 -8.29 -4.89 -1.28
N ILE A 80 -7.81 -3.64 -1.35
CA ILE A 80 -7.19 -3.10 -2.56
C ILE A 80 -5.99 -3.97 -2.96
N SER A 81 -5.10 -4.26 -2.00
CA SER A 81 -3.88 -5.02 -2.24
C SER A 81 -4.18 -6.45 -2.70
N GLU A 82 -5.09 -7.13 -2.02
CA GLU A 82 -5.52 -8.50 -2.36
C GLU A 82 -6.24 -8.56 -3.72
N SER A 83 -7.01 -7.53 -4.07
CA SER A 83 -7.66 -7.44 -5.39
C SER A 83 -6.61 -7.34 -6.49
N ILE A 84 -5.61 -6.50 -6.30
CA ILE A 84 -4.49 -6.33 -7.24
C ILE A 84 -3.71 -7.64 -7.38
N GLU A 85 -3.38 -8.31 -6.29
CA GLU A 85 -2.66 -9.60 -6.31
C GLU A 85 -3.42 -10.70 -7.05
N LYS A 86 -4.76 -10.63 -7.02
CA LYS A 86 -5.66 -11.57 -7.69
C LYS A 86 -6.08 -11.12 -9.08
N ASN A 87 -5.46 -10.07 -9.64
CA ASN A 87 -5.79 -9.59 -10.98
C ASN A 87 -7.26 -9.11 -11.10
N LEU A 88 -7.82 -8.58 -10.00
CA LEU A 88 -9.19 -8.06 -9.93
C LEU A 88 -9.16 -6.55 -9.71
N SER A 89 -10.08 -5.84 -10.37
CA SER A 89 -10.27 -4.41 -10.12
C SER A 89 -10.99 -4.20 -8.78
N PRO A 90 -10.45 -3.38 -7.85
CA PRO A 90 -11.13 -3.04 -6.61
C PRO A 90 -12.26 -2.00 -6.80
N LYS A 91 -12.49 -1.50 -8.02
CA LYS A 91 -13.35 -0.35 -8.30
C LYS A 91 -14.76 -0.47 -7.71
N LEU A 92 -15.48 -1.56 -7.99
CA LEU A 92 -16.84 -1.76 -7.50
C LEU A 92 -16.91 -1.81 -5.97
N PHE A 93 -15.90 -2.41 -5.33
CA PHE A 93 -15.78 -2.41 -3.88
C PHE A 93 -15.61 -0.99 -3.34
N LEU A 94 -14.69 -0.21 -3.92
CA LEU A 94 -14.43 1.18 -3.51
C LEU A 94 -15.65 2.09 -3.72
N GLU A 95 -16.35 1.95 -4.84
CA GLU A 95 -17.61 2.67 -5.10
C GLU A 95 -18.70 2.32 -4.09
N ALA A 96 -18.80 1.05 -3.67
CA ALA A 96 -19.72 0.63 -2.62
C ALA A 96 -19.35 1.25 -1.26
N GLN A 97 -18.06 1.27 -0.90
CA GLN A 97 -17.59 1.91 0.34
C GLN A 97 -17.89 3.41 0.37
N ILE A 98 -17.74 4.12 -0.75
CA ILE A 98 -18.12 5.55 -0.86
C ILE A 98 -19.61 5.76 -0.60
N LYS A 99 -20.49 4.90 -1.15
CA LYS A 99 -21.94 5.00 -0.91
C LYS A 99 -22.28 4.82 0.58
N ILE A 100 -21.63 3.87 1.24
CA ILE A 100 -21.78 3.65 2.68
C ILE A 100 -21.30 4.88 3.44
N LEU A 101 -20.08 5.36 3.17
CA LEU A 101 -19.51 6.54 3.84
C LEU A 101 -20.37 7.80 3.68
N ASN A 102 -20.94 8.05 2.50
CA ASN A 102 -21.85 9.18 2.29
C ASN A 102 -23.13 9.05 3.14
N THR A 103 -23.66 7.83 3.28
CA THR A 103 -24.81 7.56 4.16
C THR A 103 -24.45 7.79 5.62
N LEU A 104 -23.26 7.35 6.05
CA LEU A 104 -22.76 7.56 7.40
C LEU A 104 -22.49 9.04 7.68
N LEU A 105 -21.97 9.78 6.71
CA LEU A 105 -21.71 11.22 6.83
C LEU A 105 -23.00 12.00 7.13
N PHE A 106 -24.07 11.70 6.38
CA PHE A 106 -25.40 12.28 6.63
C PHE A 106 -25.91 11.96 8.04
N LYS A 107 -25.76 10.71 8.49
CA LYS A 107 -26.15 10.31 9.85
C LYS A 107 -25.31 10.98 10.93
N ALA A 108 -24.01 11.17 10.70
CA ALA A 108 -23.11 11.82 11.65
C ALA A 108 -23.48 13.29 11.87
N GLU A 109 -23.93 13.99 10.82
CA GLU A 109 -24.41 15.37 10.95
C GLU A 109 -25.69 15.47 11.79
N ALA A 110 -26.55 14.45 11.74
CA ALA A 110 -27.79 14.40 12.51
C ALA A 110 -27.57 13.96 13.98
N LEU A 111 -26.76 12.91 14.18
CA LEU A 111 -26.58 12.26 15.50
C LEU A 111 -25.46 12.87 16.32
N TYR A 112 -24.41 13.40 15.68
CA TYR A 112 -23.18 13.87 16.33
C TYR A 112 -22.83 15.31 15.93
N PRO A 113 -23.76 16.28 15.97
CA PRO A 113 -23.53 17.65 15.49
C PRO A 113 -22.43 18.38 16.27
N ASN A 114 -22.19 18.01 17.53
CA ASN A 114 -21.22 18.64 18.42
C ASN A 114 -19.89 17.85 18.52
N GLN A 115 -19.73 16.79 17.75
CA GLN A 115 -18.58 15.90 17.78
C GLN A 115 -17.91 15.86 16.40
N PRO A 116 -17.20 16.94 16.02
CA PRO A 116 -16.69 17.11 14.65
C PRO A 116 -15.71 16.03 14.21
N VAL A 117 -15.10 15.30 15.16
CA VAL A 117 -14.17 14.20 14.87
C VAL A 117 -14.82 13.08 14.05
N VAL A 118 -16.10 12.76 14.27
CA VAL A 118 -16.79 11.67 13.54
C VAL A 118 -16.88 12.05 12.06
N LYS A 119 -17.39 13.25 11.77
CA LYS A 119 -17.47 13.81 10.42
C LYS A 119 -16.09 13.90 9.76
N LYS A 120 -15.09 14.41 10.49
CA LYS A 120 -13.71 14.53 10.02
C LYS A 120 -13.16 13.19 9.54
N ILE A 121 -13.25 12.14 10.36
CA ILE A 121 -12.71 10.82 10.01
C ILE A 121 -13.45 10.19 8.82
N LEU A 122 -14.76 10.33 8.73
CA LEU A 122 -15.51 9.85 7.57
C LEU A 122 -15.07 10.56 6.26
N LEU A 123 -14.83 11.87 6.31
CA LEU A 123 -14.30 12.62 5.17
C LEU A 123 -12.87 12.19 4.80
N GLU A 124 -12.00 11.94 5.78
CA GLU A 124 -10.65 11.42 5.54
C GLU A 124 -10.67 10.04 4.86
N LEU A 125 -11.61 9.17 5.24
CA LEU A 125 -11.82 7.87 4.59
C LEU A 125 -12.32 8.03 3.15
N ILE A 126 -13.27 8.94 2.92
CA ILE A 126 -13.74 9.29 1.57
C ILE A 126 -12.57 9.80 0.72
N GLU A 127 -11.75 10.71 1.24
CA GLU A 127 -10.58 11.23 0.54
C GLU A 127 -9.57 10.12 0.25
N TYR A 128 -9.31 9.22 1.21
CA TYR A 128 -8.44 8.07 1.02
C TYR A 128 -8.92 7.18 -0.12
N ILE A 129 -10.20 6.79 -0.16
CA ILE A 129 -10.76 5.99 -1.25
C ILE A 129 -10.73 6.76 -2.57
N ASN A 130 -11.07 8.05 -2.54
CA ASN A 130 -11.01 8.92 -3.70
C ASN A 130 -9.59 9.06 -4.24
N LYS A 131 -8.52 8.89 -3.46
CA LYS A 131 -7.16 8.82 -4.04
C LYS A 131 -6.99 7.64 -5.00
N TYR A 132 -7.73 6.55 -4.79
CA TYR A 132 -7.74 5.38 -5.68
C TYR A 132 -8.79 5.51 -6.81
N LEU A 133 -9.89 6.23 -6.60
CA LEU A 133 -10.95 6.47 -7.61
C LEU A 133 -10.69 7.71 -8.51
N ASN A 134 -10.39 8.87 -7.89
CA ASN A 134 -10.15 10.18 -8.49
C ASN A 134 -8.72 10.38 -8.97
N VAL A 135 -8.08 9.32 -9.45
CA VAL A 135 -6.93 9.48 -10.36
C VAL A 135 -7.33 10.09 -11.72
N SER A 136 -8.53 10.68 -11.80
CA SER A 136 -9.09 11.45 -12.89
C SER A 136 -9.00 12.95 -12.60
N SER A 137 -7.96 13.62 -13.12
CA SER A 137 -8.07 14.89 -13.88
C SER A 137 -6.77 15.70 -13.98
N LYS A 138 -5.71 15.41 -13.20
CA LYS A 138 -4.43 16.15 -13.32
C LYS A 138 -3.15 15.33 -13.50
N ASN A 139 -3.17 14.01 -13.29
CA ASN A 139 -2.01 13.14 -13.52
C ASN A 139 -2.46 11.86 -14.24
N GLU A 140 -2.37 11.84 -15.56
CA GLU A 140 -2.65 10.64 -16.38
C GLU A 140 -1.74 9.46 -16.00
N GLU A 141 -0.51 9.71 -15.53
CA GLU A 141 0.45 8.65 -15.15
C GLU A 141 -0.06 7.74 -14.01
N ARG A 142 -0.80 8.28 -13.03
CA ARG A 142 -1.35 7.44 -11.95
C ARG A 142 -2.66 6.74 -12.38
N LYS A 143 -3.38 7.26 -13.38
CA LYS A 143 -4.69 6.73 -13.80
C LYS A 143 -4.57 5.35 -14.43
N LEU A 144 -3.40 5.09 -15.02
CA LEU A 144 -3.00 3.81 -15.60
C LEU A 144 -2.65 2.77 -14.54
N MET A 145 -2.13 3.18 -13.38
CA MET A 145 -1.71 2.25 -12.33
C MET A 145 -2.85 1.32 -11.88
N ILE A 146 -3.99 1.81 -11.41
CA ILE A 146 -4.99 0.91 -10.76
C ILE A 146 -5.93 0.23 -11.78
N LEU A 147 -5.93 0.67 -13.05
CA LEU A 147 -6.88 0.24 -14.09
C LEU A 147 -6.24 -0.54 -15.24
N GLU A 148 -4.92 -0.56 -15.39
CA GLU A 148 -4.27 -1.40 -16.39
C GLU A 148 -4.45 -2.88 -16.04
N GLU A 149 -4.76 -3.68 -17.06
CA GLU A 149 -4.92 -5.11 -16.92
C GLU A 149 -3.67 -5.66 -16.21
N SER A 150 -3.89 -6.52 -15.24
CA SER A 150 -2.82 -7.16 -14.50
C SER A 150 -2.10 -8.17 -15.38
N SER A 151 -0.78 -8.29 -15.22
CA SER A 151 0.02 -9.28 -15.92
C SER A 151 0.70 -10.22 -14.94
N THR A 152 0.42 -11.52 -15.08
CA THR A 152 1.15 -12.56 -14.35
C THR A 152 2.62 -12.66 -14.77
N LEU A 153 2.99 -12.05 -15.90
CA LEU A 153 4.36 -12.00 -16.40
C LEU A 153 5.18 -10.83 -15.83
N SER A 154 4.55 -9.92 -15.08
CA SER A 154 5.24 -8.92 -14.25
C SER A 154 5.58 -9.50 -12.87
N TYR A 155 6.55 -8.88 -12.19
CA TYR A 155 6.94 -9.24 -10.83
C TYR A 155 5.97 -8.64 -9.80
N ASN A 156 5.88 -9.28 -8.63
CA ASN A 156 5.17 -8.74 -7.48
C ASN A 156 6.18 -8.39 -6.40
N TRP A 157 6.37 -7.11 -6.13
CA TRP A 157 7.15 -6.64 -5.00
C TRP A 157 6.45 -6.97 -3.68
N LYS A 158 7.19 -7.57 -2.73
CA LYS A 158 6.69 -7.91 -1.40
C LYS A 158 6.63 -6.66 -0.52
N SER A 159 5.47 -6.40 0.06
CA SER A 159 5.25 -5.31 1.01
C SER A 159 3.94 -5.50 1.75
N ASP A 160 3.85 -4.98 2.97
CA ASP A 160 2.66 -5.06 3.84
C ASP A 160 1.46 -4.28 3.28
N ASN A 161 1.72 -3.26 2.45
CA ASN A 161 0.68 -2.48 1.81
C ASN A 161 1.16 -1.89 0.48
N TYR A 162 0.20 -1.45 -0.32
CA TYR A 162 0.46 -0.94 -1.67
C TYR A 162 1.26 0.38 -1.71
N ASP A 163 1.10 1.27 -0.74
CA ASP A 163 1.81 2.55 -0.72
C ASP A 163 3.30 2.35 -0.40
N THR A 164 3.63 1.50 0.58
CA THR A 164 4.99 1.10 0.89
C THR A 164 5.62 0.37 -0.31
N LYS A 165 4.86 -0.50 -0.99
CA LYS A 165 5.29 -1.16 -2.24
C LYS A 165 5.74 -0.14 -3.28
N LEU A 166 4.91 0.88 -3.53
CA LEU A 166 5.24 1.94 -4.49
C LEU A 166 6.48 2.72 -4.11
N ILE A 167 6.61 3.12 -2.85
CA ILE A 167 7.78 3.88 -2.37
C ILE A 167 9.08 3.09 -2.60
N LEU A 168 9.08 1.80 -2.28
CA LEU A 168 10.26 0.94 -2.44
C LEU A 168 10.60 0.71 -3.93
N VAL A 169 9.60 0.48 -4.77
CA VAL A 169 9.80 0.31 -6.22
C VAL A 169 10.30 1.61 -6.86
N GLU A 170 9.73 2.77 -6.49
CA GLU A 170 10.19 4.08 -6.97
C GLU A 170 11.62 4.39 -6.52
N LYS A 171 12.00 3.95 -5.32
CA LYS A 171 13.36 4.10 -4.83
C LYS A 171 14.33 3.18 -5.58
N LEU A 172 13.97 1.92 -5.84
CA LEU A 172 14.79 1.05 -6.68
C LEU A 172 14.99 1.67 -8.07
N TYR A 173 13.93 2.23 -8.67
CA TYR A 173 14.01 2.93 -9.96
C TYR A 173 15.05 4.06 -9.93
N SER A 174 15.01 4.93 -8.92
CA SER A 174 15.93 6.07 -8.83
C SER A 174 17.39 5.62 -8.64
N LEU A 175 17.64 4.57 -7.84
CA LEU A 175 18.97 4.02 -7.64
C LEU A 175 19.55 3.39 -8.92
N LEU A 176 18.72 2.72 -9.72
CA LEU A 176 19.14 2.11 -10.99
C LEU A 176 19.43 3.14 -12.10
N LEU A 177 18.96 4.38 -11.95
CA LEU A 177 19.22 5.48 -12.88
C LEU A 177 20.46 6.31 -12.55
N ILE A 178 21.09 6.09 -11.39
CA ILE A 178 22.35 6.79 -11.03
C ILE A 178 23.40 6.52 -12.13
N GLU A 179 24.13 7.55 -12.54
CA GLU A 179 25.12 7.43 -13.61
C GLU A 179 26.29 6.49 -13.23
N PRO A 180 26.71 5.54 -14.10
CA PRO A 180 26.11 5.24 -15.42
C PRO A 180 24.81 4.43 -15.27
N PRO A 181 23.68 4.75 -15.93
CA PRO A 181 22.40 4.09 -15.66
C PRO A 181 22.44 2.58 -15.95
N ILE A 182 21.92 1.77 -15.02
CA ILE A 182 21.75 0.31 -15.18
C ILE A 182 20.56 0.00 -16.08
N ILE A 183 19.53 0.85 -16.06
CA ILE A 183 18.30 0.70 -16.84
C ILE A 183 18.00 1.94 -17.67
N LYS A 184 17.13 1.79 -18.68
CA LYS A 184 16.46 2.89 -19.37
C LYS A 184 15.03 2.48 -19.72
N CYS A 185 14.07 3.22 -19.21
CA CYS A 185 12.63 3.03 -19.47
C CYS A 185 11.84 4.22 -18.95
N ASP A 186 10.56 4.26 -19.29
CA ASP A 186 9.62 5.15 -18.62
C ASP A 186 9.41 4.69 -17.18
N LYS A 187 9.25 5.65 -16.26
CA LYS A 187 9.00 5.37 -14.84
C LYS A 187 7.78 4.46 -14.66
N GLN A 188 6.75 4.67 -15.46
CA GLN A 188 5.51 3.89 -15.40
C GLN A 188 5.73 2.41 -15.74
N ASP A 189 6.46 2.12 -16.82
CA ASP A 189 6.79 0.74 -17.21
C ASP A 189 7.64 0.03 -16.14
N PHE A 190 8.55 0.76 -15.49
CA PHE A 190 9.30 0.23 -14.37
C PHE A 190 8.39 -0.13 -13.20
N ILE A 191 7.50 0.77 -12.79
CA ILE A 191 6.57 0.51 -11.69
C ILE A 191 5.66 -0.67 -12.02
N ASN A 192 5.14 -0.73 -13.25
CA ASN A 192 4.28 -1.82 -13.70
C ASN A 192 4.99 -3.18 -13.65
N ALA A 193 6.26 -3.22 -14.06
CA ALA A 193 7.07 -4.43 -14.04
C ALA A 193 7.22 -5.07 -12.66
N PHE A 194 7.12 -4.29 -11.58
CA PHE A 194 7.26 -4.77 -10.20
C PHE A 194 5.97 -4.71 -9.37
N THR A 195 4.85 -4.35 -9.99
CA THR A 195 3.53 -4.25 -9.32
C THR A 195 2.43 -5.09 -9.99
N GLN A 196 2.83 -6.14 -10.72
CA GLN A 196 1.93 -7.07 -11.45
C GLN A 196 1.03 -6.44 -12.51
N ARG A 197 1.51 -5.41 -13.21
CA ARG A 197 0.74 -4.73 -14.27
C ARG A 197 1.33 -4.95 -15.64
N ILE A 198 0.56 -4.66 -16.68
CA ILE A 198 1.08 -4.69 -18.05
C ILE A 198 2.26 -3.73 -18.20
N VAL A 199 3.32 -4.25 -18.81
CA VAL A 199 4.49 -3.48 -19.24
C VAL A 199 4.38 -3.29 -20.74
N ASN A 200 4.38 -2.03 -21.19
CA ASN A 200 4.08 -1.69 -22.58
C ASN A 200 5.35 -1.76 -23.46
N GLN A 201 6.39 -1.00 -23.10
CA GLN A 201 7.64 -0.91 -23.86
C GLN A 201 8.70 -1.86 -23.30
N GLY A 202 8.77 -1.96 -21.96
CA GLY A 202 9.77 -2.77 -21.26
C GLY A 202 10.94 -1.97 -20.71
N ILE A 203 11.81 -2.66 -20.00
CA ILE A 203 12.97 -2.07 -19.33
C ILE A 203 14.24 -2.42 -20.11
N ASN A 204 14.87 -1.43 -20.76
CA ASN A 204 16.16 -1.66 -21.39
C ASN A 204 17.22 -1.83 -20.31
N TRP A 205 17.96 -2.94 -20.37
CA TRP A 205 19.04 -3.22 -19.43
C TRP A 205 20.38 -2.82 -20.03
N ASN A 206 21.04 -1.81 -19.45
CA ASN A 206 22.18 -1.11 -20.05
C ASN A 206 23.56 -1.68 -19.66
N VAL A 207 23.62 -2.65 -18.75
CA VAL A 207 24.91 -3.26 -18.36
C VAL A 207 25.45 -4.09 -19.50
N LYS A 208 26.66 -3.75 -19.97
CA LYS A 208 27.32 -4.43 -21.09
C LYS A 208 28.34 -5.46 -20.59
N GLY A 209 28.43 -6.60 -21.29
CA GLY A 209 29.51 -7.55 -21.12
C GLY A 209 30.78 -7.12 -21.87
N LYS A 210 31.83 -7.92 -21.76
CA LYS A 210 33.14 -7.65 -22.41
C LYS A 210 33.05 -7.48 -23.93
N ASN A 211 32.08 -8.12 -24.58
CA ASN A 211 31.85 -8.03 -26.02
C ASN A 211 30.97 -6.83 -26.44
N GLY A 212 30.65 -5.91 -25.52
CA GLY A 212 29.82 -4.73 -25.77
C GLY A 212 28.31 -5.02 -25.88
N SER A 213 27.90 -6.29 -25.94
CA SER A 213 26.50 -6.71 -25.90
C SER A 213 25.96 -6.63 -24.46
N ILE A 214 24.63 -6.66 -24.33
CA ILE A 214 23.96 -6.72 -23.03
C ILE A 214 24.44 -7.92 -22.19
N SER A 215 24.77 -7.66 -20.93
CA SER A 215 25.13 -8.67 -19.95
C SER A 215 23.88 -9.32 -19.34
N LYS A 216 23.33 -10.34 -20.02
CA LYS A 216 22.21 -11.15 -19.48
C LYS A 216 22.54 -11.76 -18.12
N SER A 217 23.79 -12.14 -17.90
CA SER A 217 24.28 -12.64 -16.61
C SER A 217 24.08 -11.66 -15.46
N SER A 218 24.28 -10.36 -15.71
CA SER A 218 24.04 -9.32 -14.68
C SER A 218 22.55 -9.11 -14.40
N LEU A 219 21.69 -9.21 -15.43
CA LEU A 219 20.24 -9.13 -15.27
C LEU A 219 19.71 -10.34 -14.47
N ILE A 220 20.17 -11.55 -14.81
CA ILE A 220 19.81 -12.78 -14.08
C ILE A 220 20.24 -12.68 -12.61
N TYR A 221 21.47 -12.21 -12.36
CA TYR A 221 21.95 -11.98 -11.00
C TYR A 221 21.10 -10.96 -10.22
N PHE A 222 20.69 -9.87 -10.88
CA PHE A 222 19.80 -8.88 -10.27
C PHE A 222 18.45 -9.48 -9.87
N ILE A 223 17.81 -10.26 -10.75
CA ILE A 223 16.54 -10.92 -10.44
C ILE A 223 16.71 -11.98 -9.34
N ASP A 224 17.77 -12.78 -9.39
CA ASP A 224 18.04 -13.78 -8.35
C ASP A 224 18.26 -13.11 -6.98
N LYS A 225 18.94 -11.96 -6.93
CA LYS A 225 19.10 -11.17 -5.72
C LYS A 225 17.77 -10.62 -5.19
N LEU A 226 16.92 -10.07 -6.06
CA LEU A 226 15.58 -9.62 -5.64
C LEU A 226 14.74 -10.76 -5.03
N ILE A 227 14.86 -11.97 -5.54
CA ILE A 227 14.18 -13.16 -5.01
C ILE A 227 14.78 -13.59 -3.67
N ASN A 228 16.11 -13.72 -3.61
CA ASN A 228 16.83 -14.23 -2.43
C ASN A 228 16.71 -13.29 -1.22
N GLU A 229 16.77 -11.98 -1.46
CA GLU A 229 16.56 -10.95 -0.43
C GLU A 229 15.06 -10.66 -0.20
N ASN A 230 14.17 -11.47 -0.77
CA ASN A 230 12.73 -11.44 -0.51
C ASN A 230 12.05 -10.11 -0.91
N PHE A 231 12.62 -9.35 -1.85
CA PHE A 231 12.00 -8.14 -2.39
C PHE A 231 10.84 -8.45 -3.34
N ILE A 232 10.91 -9.56 -4.07
CA ILE A 232 9.83 -10.00 -4.97
C ILE A 232 9.37 -11.41 -4.63
N ASN A 233 8.13 -11.74 -5.01
CA ASN A 233 7.62 -13.11 -4.92
C ASN A 233 8.45 -14.08 -5.76
N ASP A 234 8.49 -15.34 -5.31
CA ASP A 234 9.06 -16.41 -6.12
C ASP A 234 8.33 -16.46 -7.48
N VAL A 235 9.14 -16.63 -8.51
CA VAL A 235 8.73 -16.59 -9.91
C VAL A 235 8.59 -17.99 -10.51
N GLY A 236 9.07 -19.03 -9.80
CA GLY A 236 8.89 -20.43 -10.17
C GLY A 236 9.24 -20.75 -11.63
N THR A 237 8.35 -21.47 -12.30
CA THR A 237 8.52 -21.91 -13.69
C THR A 237 8.48 -20.79 -14.72
N ASP A 238 7.94 -19.62 -14.37
CA ASP A 238 7.82 -18.50 -15.30
C ASP A 238 9.01 -17.55 -15.27
N TYR A 239 10.06 -17.84 -14.48
CA TYR A 239 11.29 -17.05 -14.36
C TYR A 239 11.76 -16.46 -15.70
N ASN A 240 11.96 -17.31 -16.71
CA ASN A 240 12.49 -16.90 -18.00
C ASN A 240 11.48 -16.02 -18.77
N LYS A 241 10.20 -16.39 -18.76
CA LYS A 241 9.14 -15.66 -19.45
C LYS A 241 8.96 -14.26 -18.86
N LYS A 242 9.06 -14.12 -17.54
CA LYS A 242 9.00 -12.81 -16.86
C LYS A 242 10.16 -11.91 -17.29
N ILE A 243 11.37 -12.46 -17.37
CA ILE A 243 12.52 -11.68 -17.87
C ILE A 243 12.31 -11.26 -19.32
N GLU A 244 11.87 -12.17 -20.20
CA GLU A 244 11.62 -11.89 -21.61
C GLU A 244 10.47 -10.90 -21.83
N TYR A 245 9.47 -10.91 -20.94
CA TYR A 245 8.33 -10.00 -20.95
C TYR A 245 8.72 -8.60 -20.47
N VAL A 246 9.43 -8.50 -19.34
CA VAL A 246 9.74 -7.22 -18.68
C VAL A 246 10.92 -6.50 -19.34
N PHE A 247 12.00 -7.22 -19.68
CA PHE A 247 13.25 -6.59 -20.06
C PHE A 247 13.51 -6.59 -21.57
N ARG A 248 14.29 -5.61 -22.00
CA ARG A 248 14.73 -5.40 -23.38
C ARG A 248 16.25 -5.25 -23.44
N ASP A 249 16.80 -5.48 -24.61
CA ASP A 249 18.19 -5.14 -24.89
C ASP A 249 18.40 -3.62 -25.00
N ASN A 250 19.64 -3.22 -25.23
CA ASN A 250 20.06 -1.81 -25.34
C ASN A 250 19.38 -1.07 -26.52
N PHE A 251 18.74 -1.81 -27.44
CA PHE A 251 18.04 -1.30 -28.62
C PHE A 251 16.51 -1.41 -28.49
N GLY A 252 16.00 -1.79 -27.31
CA GLY A 252 14.56 -1.94 -27.06
C GLY A 252 13.95 -3.24 -27.59
N LYS A 253 14.77 -4.23 -27.98
CA LYS A 253 14.26 -5.52 -28.49
C LYS A 253 14.11 -6.54 -27.37
N ASN A 254 13.18 -7.47 -27.55
CA ASN A 254 12.98 -8.59 -26.63
C ASN A 254 14.27 -9.40 -26.46
N LEU A 255 14.57 -9.76 -25.22
CA LEU A 255 15.66 -10.66 -24.91
C LEU A 255 15.33 -12.08 -25.39
N LYS A 256 16.35 -12.80 -25.83
CA LYS A 256 16.26 -14.20 -26.26
C LYS A 256 17.26 -15.05 -25.50
N ASN A 257 17.02 -16.36 -25.45
CA ASN A 257 17.94 -17.35 -24.88
C ASN A 257 18.28 -17.08 -23.40
N ILE A 258 17.29 -16.64 -22.61
CA ILE A 258 17.47 -16.43 -21.16
C ILE A 258 17.79 -17.75 -20.46
N LYS A 259 17.15 -18.85 -20.85
CA LYS A 259 17.39 -20.19 -20.29
C LYS A 259 18.86 -20.62 -20.40
N GLU A 260 19.46 -20.45 -21.58
CA GLU A 260 20.88 -20.78 -21.83
C GLU A 260 21.84 -19.87 -21.06
N SER A 261 21.47 -18.59 -20.94
CA SER A 261 22.26 -17.62 -20.18
C SER A 261 22.23 -17.96 -18.69
N LYS A 262 21.07 -18.39 -18.17
CA LYS A 262 20.87 -18.79 -16.78
C LYS A 262 21.62 -20.07 -16.41
N SER A 263 21.76 -21.04 -17.31
CA SER A 263 22.54 -22.25 -17.00
C SER A 263 24.05 -21.97 -16.89
N ASN A 264 24.53 -20.87 -17.49
CA ASN A 264 25.96 -20.61 -17.68
C ASN A 264 26.43 -19.29 -17.06
N TYR A 265 25.61 -18.61 -16.25
CA TYR A 265 25.98 -17.28 -15.76
C TYR A 265 27.01 -17.34 -14.62
N SER A 266 27.94 -16.38 -14.62
CA SER A 266 28.97 -16.23 -13.58
C SER A 266 28.33 -15.83 -12.25
N LYS A 267 28.84 -16.36 -11.13
CA LYS A 267 28.48 -15.91 -9.78
C LYS A 267 28.91 -14.46 -9.49
N LYS A 268 29.85 -13.93 -10.26
CA LYS A 268 30.30 -12.52 -10.23
C LYS A 268 30.20 -11.91 -11.62
N PRO A 269 29.00 -11.59 -12.11
CA PRO A 269 28.83 -10.97 -13.41
C PRO A 269 29.28 -9.50 -13.40
N THR A 270 29.46 -8.92 -14.57
CA THR A 270 29.77 -7.49 -14.71
C THR A 270 28.73 -6.65 -13.98
N GLY A 271 29.19 -5.73 -13.12
CA GLY A 271 28.32 -4.82 -12.37
C GLY A 271 27.68 -5.42 -11.11
N SER A 272 28.07 -6.64 -10.68
CA SER A 272 27.48 -7.29 -9.50
C SER A 272 27.64 -6.49 -8.21
N GLU A 273 28.84 -5.96 -7.92
CA GLU A 273 29.09 -5.15 -6.71
C GLU A 273 28.18 -3.92 -6.64
N ARG A 274 27.93 -3.31 -7.80
CA ARG A 274 27.04 -2.15 -7.87
C ARG A 274 25.57 -2.54 -7.66
N ILE A 275 25.15 -3.69 -8.19
CA ILE A 275 23.82 -4.25 -7.92
C ILE A 275 23.68 -4.50 -6.42
N ASP A 276 24.66 -5.13 -5.79
CA ASP A 276 24.65 -5.41 -4.35
C ASP A 276 24.52 -4.11 -3.53
N ASN A 277 25.34 -3.09 -3.82
CA ASN A 277 25.28 -1.78 -3.14
C ASN A 277 23.92 -1.06 -3.31
N ILE A 278 23.24 -1.24 -4.45
CA ILE A 278 21.90 -0.67 -4.68
C ILE A 278 20.87 -1.40 -3.81
N LEU A 279 20.93 -2.72 -3.74
CA LEU A 279 19.98 -3.52 -2.98
C LEU A 279 20.18 -3.35 -1.47
N GLU A 280 21.42 -3.24 -0.99
CA GLU A 280 21.73 -2.93 0.41
C GLU A 280 21.08 -1.60 0.88
N GLN A 281 21.04 -0.59 0.02
CA GLN A 281 20.37 0.68 0.32
C GLN A 281 18.84 0.56 0.40
N LEU A 282 18.26 -0.52 -0.12
CA LEU A 282 16.83 -0.82 0.02
C LEU A 282 16.53 -1.57 1.31
N ILE A 283 17.43 -2.46 1.76
CA ILE A 283 17.29 -3.23 2.99
C ILE A 283 17.13 -2.32 4.22
N ILE A 284 17.81 -1.17 4.26
CA ILE A 284 17.72 -0.19 5.36
C ILE A 284 16.30 0.39 5.55
N TYR A 285 15.41 0.20 4.56
CA TYR A 285 14.08 0.81 4.50
C TYR A 285 12.94 -0.22 4.50
N GLN A 286 13.27 -1.51 4.65
CA GLN A 286 12.32 -2.54 5.02
C GLN A 286 12.16 -2.54 6.55
#